data_AF-A0A1F4FCD6-F1
#
_entry.id   AF-A0A1F4FCD6-F1
#
_cell.length_a   1.000
_cell.length_b   1.000
_cell.length_c   1.000
_cell.angle_alpha   90.00
_cell.angle_beta   90.00
_cell.angle_gamma   90.00
#
_symmetry.space_group_name_H-M   'P 1'
#
loop_
_entity.id
_entity.type
_entity.pdbx_description
1 polymer ?
#
loop_
_entity_poly.entity_id
_entity_poly.type
_entity_poly.pdbx_seq_one_letter_code
_entity_poly.pdbx_strand_id
1 'polypeptide(L)'
;MAQEALRSLKRAFGALALALAVGAAGAAGPAGKGPSWAELTVEQQQVLAPLKPDWSSLDSERRRNWVGIAKRYPTMKPQAQERVVRRMQAWAKLTSEQRRAAREKYRSIGKLSPEKRQDLKQQWAEYQALPPTERRVFDVPPTFEPRAKRKPRANSKPQTAKPKSPPPRP
;
A
#
# COMPACT_ATOMS: atom_id res chain seq x y z
N MET A 1 -3.27 18.53 -28.51
CA MET A 1 -2.09 18.53 -27.62
C MET A 1 -2.44 18.20 -26.15
N ALA A 2 -3.34 17.24 -25.88
CA ALA A 2 -3.73 16.89 -24.51
C ALA A 2 -4.21 15.43 -24.35
N GLN A 3 -3.71 14.50 -25.16
CA GLN A 3 -4.12 13.07 -25.11
C GLN A 3 -2.98 12.08 -24.85
N GLU A 4 -1.77 12.54 -24.55
CA GLU A 4 -0.60 11.66 -24.32
C GLU A 4 -0.29 11.43 -22.83
N ALA A 5 -0.98 12.11 -21.91
CA ALA A 5 -0.67 12.05 -20.47
C ALA A 5 -1.33 10.87 -19.71
N LEU A 6 -1.98 9.93 -20.40
CA LEU A 6 -2.72 8.81 -19.77
C LEU A 6 -2.25 7.40 -20.19
N ARG A 7 -1.01 7.27 -20.67
CA ARG A 7 -0.37 5.95 -20.89
C ARG A 7 0.92 5.82 -20.11
N SER A 8 0.91 6.07 -18.80
CA SER A 8 2.08 5.81 -17.95
C SER A 8 1.70 5.52 -16.51
N LEU A 9 0.75 4.63 -16.27
CA LEU A 9 0.57 4.03 -14.93
C LEU A 9 0.12 2.56 -15.00
N LYS A 10 0.63 1.85 -16.01
CA LYS A 10 0.74 0.38 -16.06
C LYS A 10 2.17 -0.01 -16.43
N ARG A 11 3.18 0.64 -15.86
CA ARG A 11 4.58 0.21 -15.91
C ARG A 11 5.32 0.70 -14.66
N ALA A 12 5.30 -0.13 -13.62
CA ALA A 12 6.43 -0.21 -12.70
C ALA A 12 6.78 -1.68 -12.37
N PHE A 13 6.35 -2.60 -13.24
CA PHE A 13 6.85 -3.96 -13.38
C PHE A 13 6.63 -4.32 -14.86
N GLY A 14 7.69 -4.28 -15.67
CA GLY A 14 7.64 -4.63 -17.09
C GLY A 14 8.15 -3.55 -18.05
N ALA A 15 9.47 -3.39 -18.09
CA ALA A 15 10.23 -3.15 -19.31
C ALA A 15 11.70 -3.54 -19.02
N LEU A 16 12.10 -4.67 -19.60
CA LEU A 16 13.43 -5.28 -19.62
C LEU A 16 14.19 -4.79 -20.87
N ALA A 17 15.51 -4.94 -20.84
CA ALA A 17 16.54 -4.72 -21.89
C ALA A 17 17.30 -3.39 -21.75
N LEU A 18 18.64 -3.31 -21.77
CA LEU A 18 19.70 -4.27 -22.10
C LEU A 18 21.04 -3.78 -21.49
N ALA A 19 21.95 -4.73 -21.20
CA ALA A 19 23.42 -4.60 -21.08
C ALA A 19 24.06 -3.74 -19.96
N LEU A 20 24.69 -4.39 -18.98
CA LEU A 20 26.13 -4.70 -19.01
C LEU A 20 26.50 -5.56 -17.79
N ALA A 21 27.22 -6.64 -18.06
CA ALA A 21 27.76 -7.56 -17.07
C ALA A 21 29.03 -6.98 -16.45
N VAL A 22 29.04 -6.83 -15.12
CA VAL A 22 30.22 -7.08 -14.27
C VAL A 22 29.69 -7.70 -12.96
N GLY A 23 30.34 -8.78 -12.54
CA GLY A 23 29.83 -9.75 -11.58
C GLY A 23 29.59 -9.24 -10.15
N ALA A 24 28.59 -9.85 -9.52
CA ALA A 24 28.56 -10.06 -8.08
C ALA A 24 28.10 -11.52 -7.87
N ALA A 25 29.05 -12.36 -7.49
CA ALA A 25 28.80 -13.71 -7.01
C ALA A 25 28.02 -13.66 -5.70
N GLY A 26 27.13 -14.65 -5.51
CA GLY A 26 26.67 -15.07 -4.18
C GLY A 26 25.41 -14.39 -3.65
N ALA A 27 24.25 -14.99 -3.95
CA ALA A 27 23.14 -15.15 -2.98
C ALA A 27 22.08 -16.10 -3.60
N ALA A 28 22.49 -17.33 -3.90
CA ALA A 28 21.53 -18.41 -4.15
C ALA A 28 21.09 -18.97 -2.79
N GLY A 29 20.20 -18.24 -2.10
CA GLY A 29 19.51 -18.75 -0.91
C GLY A 29 18.60 -19.94 -1.28
N PRO A 30 18.30 -20.83 -0.32
CA PRO A 30 17.57 -22.08 -0.58
C PRO A 30 16.25 -21.82 -1.30
N ALA A 31 16.10 -22.47 -2.47
CA ALA A 31 14.96 -22.35 -3.36
C ALA A 31 13.65 -22.66 -2.61
N GLY A 32 12.94 -21.60 -2.19
CA GLY A 32 11.65 -21.69 -1.51
C GLY A 32 11.47 -20.63 -0.42
N LYS A 33 12.54 -20.21 0.24
CA LYS A 33 12.54 -19.17 1.28
C LYS A 33 13.35 -17.99 0.74
N GLY A 34 12.74 -16.81 0.59
CA GLY A 34 13.42 -15.61 0.07
C GLY A 34 14.61 -15.22 0.96
N PRO A 35 15.50 -14.33 0.49
CA PRO A 35 16.80 -14.10 1.11
C PRO A 35 16.68 -13.81 2.61
N SER A 36 17.46 -14.52 3.42
CA SER A 36 17.51 -14.29 4.86
C SER A 36 18.19 -12.94 5.15
N TRP A 37 17.99 -12.37 6.35
CA TRP A 37 18.59 -11.06 6.67
C TRP A 37 20.13 -11.11 6.58
N ALA A 38 20.73 -12.24 6.96
CA ALA A 38 22.17 -12.46 6.93
C ALA A 38 22.74 -12.62 5.51
N GLU A 39 21.91 -12.98 4.53
CA GLU A 39 22.31 -13.11 3.11
C GLU A 39 22.33 -11.75 2.38
N LEU A 40 21.87 -10.68 3.02
CA LEU A 40 21.86 -9.34 2.43
C LEU A 40 23.25 -8.70 2.50
N THR A 41 23.64 -7.95 1.46
CA THR A 41 24.88 -7.17 1.49
C THR A 41 24.80 -6.07 2.55
N VAL A 42 25.95 -5.55 3.00
CA VAL A 42 26.00 -4.49 4.04
C VAL A 42 25.19 -3.27 3.62
N GLU A 43 25.28 -2.87 2.36
CA GLU A 43 24.54 -1.74 1.79
C GLU A 43 23.03 -2.01 1.78
N GLN A 44 22.63 -3.24 1.44
CA GLN A 44 21.21 -3.64 1.48
C GLN A 44 20.68 -3.63 2.91
N GLN A 45 21.45 -4.13 3.87
CA GLN A 45 21.07 -4.12 5.29
C GLN A 45 20.94 -2.69 5.82
N GLN A 46 21.80 -1.76 5.41
CA GLN A 46 21.70 -0.35 5.77
C GLN A 46 20.40 0.28 5.26
N VAL A 47 20.09 0.09 3.98
CA VAL A 47 18.85 0.64 3.37
C VAL A 47 17.61 0.01 3.99
N LEU A 48 17.66 -1.30 4.29
CA LEU A 48 16.52 -2.06 4.81
C LEU A 48 16.45 -2.10 6.35
N ALA A 49 17.33 -1.38 7.05
CA ALA A 49 17.42 -1.40 8.51
C ALA A 49 16.06 -1.21 9.23
N PRO A 50 15.15 -0.32 8.78
CA PRO A 50 13.82 -0.18 9.39
C PRO A 50 12.95 -1.44 9.36
N LEU A 51 13.23 -2.38 8.45
CA LEU A 51 12.48 -3.64 8.31
C LEU A 51 13.11 -4.82 9.05
N LYS A 52 14.32 -4.64 9.62
CA LYS A 52 15.06 -5.72 10.29
C LYS A 52 14.23 -6.49 11.33
N PRO A 53 13.46 -5.85 12.24
CA PRO A 53 12.71 -6.57 13.27
C PRO A 53 11.68 -7.54 12.70
N ASP A 54 11.09 -7.18 11.56
CA ASP A 54 10.00 -7.90 10.93
C ASP A 54 10.44 -8.77 9.74
N TRP A 55 11.73 -8.76 9.38
CA TRP A 55 12.21 -9.39 8.14
C TRP A 55 11.85 -10.88 8.04
N SER A 56 11.96 -11.61 9.15
CA SER A 56 11.62 -13.02 9.26
C SER A 56 10.11 -13.30 9.06
N SER A 57 9.24 -12.34 9.40
CA SER A 57 7.79 -12.43 9.18
C SER A 57 7.37 -12.19 7.73
N LEU A 58 8.27 -11.63 6.90
CA LEU A 58 7.98 -11.37 5.50
C LEU A 58 7.97 -12.66 4.68
N ASP A 59 6.99 -12.79 3.80
CA ASP A 59 6.97 -13.84 2.78
C ASP A 59 8.15 -13.69 1.79
N SER A 60 8.49 -14.79 1.12
CA SER A 60 9.66 -14.87 0.25
C SER A 60 9.61 -13.87 -0.91
N GLU A 61 8.42 -13.63 -1.47
CA GLU A 61 8.21 -12.67 -2.55
C GLU A 61 8.48 -11.24 -2.08
N ARG A 62 7.99 -10.88 -0.89
CA ARG A 62 8.18 -9.55 -0.33
C ARG A 62 9.63 -9.26 0.02
N ARG A 63 10.35 -10.24 0.57
CA ARG A 63 11.80 -10.09 0.79
C ARG A 63 12.51 -9.80 -0.53
N ARG A 64 12.23 -10.57 -1.58
CA ARG A 64 12.79 -10.32 -2.93
C ARG A 64 12.46 -8.92 -3.45
N ASN A 65 11.22 -8.45 -3.27
CA ASN A 65 10.82 -7.11 -3.68
C ASN A 65 11.60 -6.01 -2.94
N TRP A 66 11.76 -6.13 -1.62
CA TRP A 66 12.54 -5.16 -0.84
C TRP A 66 14.03 -5.18 -1.18
N VAL A 67 14.62 -6.36 -1.40
CA VAL A 67 16.00 -6.48 -1.89
C VAL A 67 16.15 -5.82 -3.26
N GLY A 68 15.18 -6.02 -4.16
CA GLY A 68 15.17 -5.37 -5.47
C GLY A 68 15.11 -3.83 -5.37
N ILE A 69 14.35 -3.30 -4.41
CA ILE A 69 14.32 -1.86 -4.12
C ILE A 69 15.67 -1.40 -3.56
N ALA A 70 16.24 -2.12 -2.59
CA ALA A 70 17.52 -1.79 -1.98
C ALA A 70 18.66 -1.76 -3.01
N LYS A 71 18.67 -2.69 -3.97
CA LYS A 71 19.64 -2.70 -5.08
C LYS A 71 19.59 -1.43 -5.93
N ARG A 72 18.40 -0.84 -6.12
CA ARG A 72 18.20 0.36 -6.94
C ARG A 72 18.27 1.66 -6.13
N TYR A 73 18.18 1.58 -4.81
CA TYR A 73 18.10 2.73 -3.92
C TYR A 73 19.27 3.73 -4.09
N PRO A 74 20.54 3.29 -4.23
CA PRO A 74 21.66 4.22 -4.41
C PRO A 74 21.60 5.02 -5.71
N THR A 75 20.93 4.50 -6.75
CA THR A 75 20.81 5.17 -8.06
C THR A 75 19.55 6.04 -8.18
N MET A 76 18.73 6.13 -7.12
CA MET A 76 17.54 6.96 -7.10
C MET A 76 17.86 8.42 -6.78
N LYS A 77 17.06 9.34 -7.32
CA LYS A 77 17.08 10.76 -6.91
C LYS A 77 16.71 10.88 -5.42
N PRO A 78 17.21 11.91 -4.70
CA PRO A 78 16.95 12.08 -3.26
C PRO A 78 15.46 12.07 -2.89
N GLN A 79 14.62 12.77 -3.65
CA GLN A 79 13.17 12.78 -3.43
C GLN A 79 12.54 11.36 -3.56
N ALA A 80 13.07 10.52 -4.44
CA ALA A 80 12.59 9.15 -4.60
C ALA A 80 13.07 8.26 -3.44
N GLN A 81 14.30 8.46 -2.96
CA GLN A 81 14.82 7.79 -1.76
C GLN A 81 13.97 8.10 -0.53
N GLU A 82 13.63 9.38 -0.31
CA GLU A 82 12.75 9.78 0.79
C GLU A 82 11.38 9.08 0.73
N ARG A 83 10.78 8.99 -0.46
CA ARG A 83 9.50 8.26 -0.62
C ARG A 83 9.64 6.79 -0.27
N VAL A 84 10.74 6.16 -0.65
CA VAL A 84 11.02 4.75 -0.29
C VAL A 84 11.14 4.61 1.22
N VAL A 85 11.95 5.44 1.88
CA VAL A 85 12.13 5.41 3.34
C VAL A 85 10.81 5.66 4.07
N ARG A 86 10.05 6.68 3.68
CA ARG A 86 8.74 6.98 4.30
C ARG A 86 7.78 5.80 4.18
N ARG A 87 7.69 5.18 2.99
CA ARG A 87 6.84 4.00 2.78
C ARG A 87 7.32 2.81 3.59
N MET A 88 8.63 2.60 3.65
CA MET A 88 9.24 1.53 4.42
C MET A 88 8.92 1.65 5.91
N GLN A 89 9.08 2.84 6.48
CA GLN A 89 8.74 3.14 7.88
C GLN A 89 7.24 2.97 8.15
N ALA A 90 6.37 3.47 7.25
CA ALA A 90 4.94 3.28 7.38
C ALA A 90 4.58 1.78 7.38
N TRP A 91 5.30 0.98 6.58
CA TRP A 91 5.10 -0.47 6.53
C TRP A 91 5.62 -1.18 7.79
N ALA A 92 6.78 -0.77 8.31
CA ALA A 92 7.37 -1.31 9.55
C ALA A 92 6.47 -1.07 10.78
N LYS A 93 5.67 -0.01 10.76
CA LYS A 93 4.70 0.29 11.83
C LYS A 93 3.44 -0.59 11.80
N LEU A 94 3.20 -1.34 10.73
CA LEU A 94 2.00 -2.18 10.61
C LEU A 94 2.23 -3.55 11.29
N THR A 95 1.31 -3.93 12.17
CA THR A 95 1.30 -5.28 12.75
C THR A 95 1.09 -6.35 11.66
N SER A 96 1.46 -7.60 11.93
CA SER A 96 1.26 -8.71 11.00
C SER A 96 -0.21 -8.86 10.55
N GLU A 97 -1.14 -8.63 11.47
CA GLU A 97 -2.58 -8.61 11.24
C GLU A 97 -3.01 -7.42 10.37
N GLN A 98 -2.57 -6.19 10.69
CA GLN A 98 -2.85 -5.01 9.87
C GLN A 98 -2.31 -5.16 8.45
N ARG A 99 -1.13 -5.77 8.30
CA ARG A 99 -0.56 -6.13 7.00
C ARG A 99 -1.44 -7.15 6.26
N ARG A 100 -2.00 -8.14 6.96
CA ARG A 100 -2.93 -9.11 6.35
C ARG A 100 -4.20 -8.44 5.86
N ALA A 101 -4.83 -7.63 6.69
CA ALA A 101 -6.04 -6.88 6.32
C ALA A 101 -5.78 -5.95 5.12
N ALA A 102 -4.64 -5.24 5.10
CA ALA A 102 -4.24 -4.40 3.97
C ALA A 102 -4.07 -5.20 2.67
N ARG A 103 -3.49 -6.41 2.74
CA ARG A 103 -3.37 -7.31 1.57
C ARG A 103 -4.73 -7.78 1.07
N GLU A 104 -5.61 -8.18 1.96
CA GLU A 104 -6.97 -8.63 1.60
C GLU A 104 -7.75 -7.51 0.93
N LYS A 105 -7.70 -6.29 1.48
CA LYS A 105 -8.26 -5.08 0.84
C LYS A 105 -7.65 -4.80 -0.53
N TYR A 106 -6.33 -4.89 -0.66
CA TYR A 106 -5.68 -4.68 -1.96
C TYR A 106 -6.12 -5.72 -3.01
N ARG A 107 -6.20 -7.00 -2.61
CA ARG A 107 -6.69 -8.09 -3.47
C ARG A 107 -8.15 -7.89 -3.85
N SER A 108 -9.01 -7.46 -2.92
CA SER A 108 -10.43 -7.22 -3.22
C SER A 108 -10.59 -6.08 -4.22
N ILE A 109 -9.86 -4.97 -4.05
CA ILE A 109 -9.85 -3.85 -5.00
C ILE A 109 -9.30 -4.29 -6.37
N GLY A 110 -8.27 -5.13 -6.39
CA GLY A 110 -7.70 -5.68 -7.62
C GLY A 110 -8.67 -6.53 -8.44
N LYS A 111 -9.67 -7.15 -7.79
CA LYS A 111 -10.72 -7.95 -8.43
C LYS A 111 -11.89 -7.12 -8.99
N LEU A 112 -11.95 -5.82 -8.70
CA LEU A 112 -13.00 -4.94 -9.21
C LEU A 112 -12.88 -4.71 -10.72
N SER A 113 -14.01 -4.48 -11.38
CA SER A 113 -14.02 -4.11 -12.80
C SER A 113 -13.21 -2.83 -13.04
N PRO A 114 -12.70 -2.61 -14.27
CA PRO A 114 -12.01 -1.37 -14.61
C PRO A 114 -12.81 -0.10 -14.27
N GLU A 115 -14.13 -0.06 -14.53
CA GLU A 115 -14.94 1.12 -14.19
C GLU A 115 -14.99 1.33 -12.67
N LYS A 116 -15.29 0.29 -11.89
CA LYS A 116 -15.35 0.39 -10.42
C LYS A 116 -14.02 0.85 -9.81
N ARG A 117 -12.89 0.48 -10.40
CA ARG A 117 -11.57 0.97 -9.98
C ARG A 117 -11.33 2.43 -10.34
N GLN A 118 -11.91 2.93 -11.44
CA GLN A 118 -11.86 4.35 -11.78
C GLN A 118 -12.73 5.16 -10.80
N ASP A 119 -13.94 4.70 -10.50
CA ASP A 119 -14.83 5.36 -9.55
C ASP A 119 -14.17 5.49 -8.17
N LEU A 120 -13.55 4.42 -7.67
CA LEU A 120 -12.81 4.46 -6.40
C LEU A 120 -11.65 5.44 -6.41
N LYS A 121 -10.95 5.59 -7.55
CA LYS A 121 -9.87 6.58 -7.66
C LYS A 121 -10.42 8.00 -7.64
N GLN A 122 -11.55 8.23 -8.28
CA GLN A 122 -12.22 9.52 -8.32
C GLN A 122 -12.69 9.93 -6.92
N GLN A 123 -13.40 9.03 -6.22
CA GLN A 123 -13.80 9.23 -4.82
C GLN A 123 -12.61 9.51 -3.90
N TRP A 124 -11.49 8.82 -4.12
CA TRP A 124 -10.27 9.06 -3.36
C TRP A 124 -9.65 10.44 -3.65
N ALA A 125 -9.67 10.89 -4.91
CA ALA A 125 -9.17 12.20 -5.29
C ALA A 125 -10.03 13.32 -4.66
N GLU A 126 -11.35 13.16 -4.70
CA GLU A 126 -12.31 14.06 -4.04
C GLU A 126 -12.07 14.11 -2.53
N TYR A 127 -11.90 12.95 -1.89
CA TYR A 127 -11.56 12.87 -0.47
C TYR A 127 -10.28 13.64 -0.13
N GLN A 128 -9.22 13.50 -0.95
CA GLN A 128 -7.96 14.21 -0.72
C GLN A 128 -8.08 15.73 -0.96
N ALA A 129 -9.04 16.17 -1.77
CA ALA A 129 -9.30 17.57 -2.04
C ALA A 129 -10.10 18.26 -0.92
N LEU A 130 -10.74 17.51 -0.03
CA LEU A 130 -11.50 18.07 1.09
C LEU A 130 -10.59 18.86 2.06
N PRO A 131 -11.08 19.98 2.63
CA PRO A 131 -10.32 20.74 3.60
C PRO A 131 -9.98 19.89 4.84
N PRO A 132 -8.87 20.16 5.55
CA PRO A 132 -8.37 19.32 6.64
C PRO A 132 -9.38 19.10 7.78
N THR A 133 -10.25 20.08 8.02
CA THR A 133 -11.33 20.03 9.01
C THR A 133 -12.36 18.97 8.68
N GLU A 134 -12.71 18.79 7.40
CA GLU A 134 -13.69 17.80 6.96
C GLU A 134 -13.06 16.41 6.84
N ARG A 135 -11.80 16.30 6.41
CA ARG A 135 -11.09 15.01 6.36
C ARG A 135 -10.98 14.34 7.73
N ARG A 136 -10.79 15.10 8.81
CA ARG A 136 -10.73 14.57 10.19
C ARG A 136 -12.01 13.83 10.62
N VAL A 137 -13.16 14.16 10.04
CA VAL A 137 -14.44 13.46 10.29
C VAL A 137 -14.45 12.07 9.68
N PHE A 138 -13.60 11.80 8.69
CA PHE A 138 -13.48 10.51 8.02
C PHE A 138 -12.20 9.75 8.43
N ASP A 139 -11.17 10.44 8.91
CA ASP A 139 -9.94 9.87 9.47
C ASP A 139 -10.10 9.32 10.89
N VAL A 140 -11.34 9.26 11.42
CA VAL A 140 -11.60 8.63 12.72
C VAL A 140 -11.06 7.19 12.64
N PRO A 141 -9.98 6.85 13.39
CA PRO A 141 -9.47 5.50 13.39
C PRO A 141 -10.62 4.59 13.79
N PRO A 142 -10.77 3.39 13.21
CA PRO A 142 -11.76 2.44 13.68
C PRO A 142 -11.46 2.24 15.16
N THR A 143 -12.27 2.85 16.02
CA THR A 143 -12.21 2.61 17.45
C THR A 143 -12.51 1.14 17.54
N PHE A 144 -11.47 0.34 17.81
CA PHE A 144 -11.60 -1.09 18.03
C PHE A 144 -12.21 -1.24 19.43
N GLU A 145 -13.41 -0.71 19.61
CA GLU A 145 -14.20 -1.00 20.78
C GLU A 145 -14.70 -2.43 20.60
N PRO A 146 -14.27 -3.39 21.44
CA PRO A 146 -14.85 -4.72 21.41
C PRO A 146 -16.36 -4.56 21.57
N ARG A 147 -17.09 -5.02 20.56
CA ARG A 147 -18.55 -4.93 20.43
C ARG A 147 -19.32 -5.47 21.65
N ALA A 148 -18.62 -6.19 22.54
CA ALA A 148 -19.09 -6.71 23.81
C ALA A 148 -19.59 -5.67 24.84
N LYS A 149 -19.32 -4.36 24.67
CA LYS A 149 -19.81 -3.32 25.61
C LYS A 149 -20.94 -2.42 25.07
N ARG A 150 -21.37 -2.57 23.82
CA ARG A 150 -22.54 -1.85 23.31
C ARG A 150 -23.79 -2.53 23.84
N LYS A 151 -24.32 -2.05 24.98
CA LYS A 151 -25.67 -2.41 25.46
C LYS A 151 -26.65 -2.23 24.28
N PRO A 152 -27.56 -3.19 24.03
CA PRO A 152 -28.57 -3.02 23.00
C PRO A 152 -29.42 -1.81 23.40
N ARG A 153 -29.42 -0.77 22.56
CA ARG A 153 -30.34 0.36 22.70
C ARG A 153 -31.73 -0.16 22.38
N ALA A 154 -32.40 -0.69 23.41
CA ALA A 154 -33.83 -0.94 23.39
C ALA A 154 -34.55 0.40 23.15
N ASN A 155 -35.55 0.36 22.29
CA ASN A 155 -36.48 1.44 21.95
C ASN A 155 -35.96 2.58 21.03
N SER A 156 -36.13 2.38 19.73
CA SER A 156 -36.65 3.42 18.82
C SER A 156 -37.40 2.72 17.68
N LYS A 157 -38.71 2.96 17.61
CA LYS A 157 -39.66 2.44 16.61
C LYS A 157 -39.14 2.58 15.16
N PRO A 158 -39.54 1.69 14.22
CA PRO A 158 -39.28 1.91 12.80
C PRO A 158 -40.14 3.07 12.29
N GLN A 159 -39.52 4.24 12.07
CA GLN A 159 -40.15 5.28 11.26
C GLN A 159 -39.92 4.95 9.79
N THR A 160 -41.01 4.60 9.11
CA THR A 160 -41.13 4.56 7.65
C THR A 160 -40.99 5.98 7.10
N ALA A 161 -39.77 6.38 6.73
CA ALA A 161 -39.54 7.59 5.94
C ALA A 161 -39.30 7.20 4.47
N LYS A 162 -40.26 7.54 3.61
CA LYS A 162 -40.21 7.46 2.14
C LYS A 162 -38.89 8.05 1.58
N PRO A 163 -38.32 7.49 0.49
CA PRO A 163 -37.20 8.12 -0.20
C PRO A 163 -37.69 9.42 -0.87
N LYS A 164 -37.17 10.57 -0.45
CA LYS A 164 -37.24 11.81 -1.22
C LYS A 164 -36.06 11.85 -2.19
N SER A 165 -36.35 11.79 -3.48
CA SER A 165 -35.40 12.01 -4.57
C SER A 165 -34.74 13.40 -4.45
N PRO A 166 -33.44 13.55 -4.78
CA PRO A 166 -32.81 14.87 -4.86
C PRO A 166 -33.31 15.65 -6.10
N PRO A 167 -33.39 17.00 -6.04
CA PRO A 167 -33.80 17.82 -7.18
C PRO A 167 -32.72 17.85 -8.29
N PRO A 168 -33.11 18.07 -9.56
CA PRO A 168 -32.15 18.31 -10.64
C PRO A 168 -31.42 19.64 -10.42
N ARG A 169 -30.12 19.65 -10.72
CA ARG A 169 -29.25 20.85 -10.68
C ARG A 169 -29.64 21.80 -11.82
N PRO A 170 -29.61 23.14 -11.63
CA PRO A 170 -29.85 24.10 -12.70
C PRO A 170 -28.79 24.04 -13.80
#